data_AF-A0ABD0T865-F1
#
_entry.id   AF-A0ABD0T865-F1
#
_cell.length_a   1.000
_cell.length_b   1.000
_cell.length_c   1.000
_cell.angle_alpha   90.00
_cell.angle_beta   90.00
_cell.angle_gamma   90.00
#
_symmetry.space_group_name_H-M   'P 1'
#
loop_
_entity.id
_entity.type
_entity.pdbx_description
1 polymer ?
#
loop_
_entity_poly.entity_id
_entity_poly.type
_entity_poly.pdbx_seq_one_letter_code
_entity_poly.pdbx_strand_id
1 'polypeptide(L)'
;MAILHRALFTWFIFLVFLILLCLRLESRTHWNWFIVFIPMWVYDSILLIYVLFHMVSHCRNGIERFRGTINKNVWYIAAIGLKMAAQIIICIKLEYTKVNLPIYVVMTPIWMLLPVLCVEVFMHLIKHSSGNSRY
;
A
#
# COMPACT_ATOMS: atom_id res chain seq x y z
N MET A 1 10.76 -5.07 22.35
CA MET A 1 11.39 -6.02 21.39
C MET A 1 10.57 -6.25 20.11
N ALA A 2 9.23 -6.32 20.13
CA ALA A 2 8.43 -6.63 18.93
C ALA A 2 8.43 -5.56 17.81
N ILE A 3 8.58 -4.27 18.16
CA ILE A 3 8.55 -3.16 17.19
C ILE A 3 9.80 -3.18 16.28
N LEU A 4 10.97 -3.45 16.88
CA LEU A 4 12.23 -3.55 16.15
C LEU A 4 12.17 -4.68 15.11
N HIS A 5 11.60 -5.83 15.48
CA HIS A 5 11.48 -6.98 14.59
C HIS A 5 10.61 -6.68 13.36
N ARG A 6 9.50 -5.95 13.54
CA ARG A 6 8.61 -5.54 12.43
C ARG A 6 9.30 -4.58 11.47
N ALA A 7 10.09 -3.63 12.00
CA ALA A 7 10.86 -2.71 11.19
C ALA A 7 11.92 -3.47 10.39
N LEU A 8 12.74 -4.29 11.05
CA LEU A 8 13.80 -5.08 10.40
C LEU A 8 13.25 -5.96 9.28
N PHE A 9 12.10 -6.61 9.50
CA PHE A 9 11.45 -7.42 8.48
C PHE A 9 11.06 -6.60 7.23
N THR A 10 10.48 -5.42 7.44
CA THR A 10 10.08 -4.52 6.33
C THR A 10 11.30 -4.02 5.56
N TRP A 11 12.36 -3.60 6.27
CA TRP A 11 13.62 -3.17 5.66
C TRP A 11 14.30 -4.31 4.89
N PHE A 12 14.26 -5.53 5.43
CA PHE A 12 14.82 -6.71 4.76
C PHE A 12 14.10 -7.01 3.44
N ILE A 13 12.76 -7.02 3.43
CA ILE A 13 11.97 -7.20 2.19
C ILE A 13 12.31 -6.11 1.17
N PHE A 14 12.45 -4.86 1.62
CA PHE A 14 12.79 -3.74 0.74
C PHE A 14 14.20 -3.90 0.14
N LEU A 15 15.18 -4.35 0.92
CA LEU A 15 16.52 -4.66 0.41
C LEU A 15 16.50 -5.77 -0.63
N VAL A 16 15.77 -6.86 -0.37
CA VAL A 16 15.62 -7.96 -1.35
C VAL A 16 15.01 -7.46 -2.66
N PHE A 17 13.97 -6.64 -2.58
CA PHE A 17 13.38 -5.99 -3.75
C PHE A 17 14.40 -5.15 -4.52
N LEU A 18 15.19 -4.32 -3.82
CA LEU A 18 16.20 -3.46 -4.45
C LEU A 18 17.30 -4.28 -5.14
N ILE A 19 17.73 -5.38 -4.54
CA ILE A 19 18.72 -6.29 -5.13
C ILE A 19 18.17 -6.94 -6.41
N LEU A 20 16.95 -7.47 -6.38
CA LEU A 20 16.29 -8.04 -7.56
C LEU A 20 16.08 -6.99 -8.66
N LEU A 21 15.74 -5.75 -8.28
CA LEU A 21 15.57 -4.64 -9.21
C LEU A 21 16.89 -4.30 -9.90
N CYS A 22 18.00 -4.22 -9.14
CA CYS A 22 19.33 -3.94 -9.68
C CYS A 22 19.81 -5.06 -10.62
N LEU A 23 19.62 -6.32 -10.21
CA LEU A 23 19.91 -7.50 -11.04
C LEU A 23 19.13 -7.49 -12.37
N ARG A 24 17.86 -7.09 -12.34
CA ARG A 24 17.05 -6.96 -13.56
C ARG A 24 17.53 -5.81 -14.43
N LEU A 25 17.95 -4.69 -13.84
CA LEU A 25 18.49 -3.53 -14.56
C LEU A 25 19.79 -3.85 -15.30
N GLU A 26 20.59 -4.77 -14.78
CA GLU A 26 21.83 -5.23 -15.42
C GLU A 26 21.57 -6.06 -16.70
N SER A 27 20.31 -6.26 -17.11
CA SER A 27 19.93 -6.94 -18.37
C SER A 27 20.43 -8.39 -18.50
N ARG A 28 21.04 -8.98 -17.47
CA ARG A 28 21.57 -10.35 -17.48
C ARG A 28 20.46 -11.41 -17.53
N THR A 29 19.22 -11.05 -17.19
CA THR A 29 18.17 -12.02 -16.87
C THR A 29 16.84 -11.58 -17.47
N HIS A 30 16.28 -12.36 -18.42
CA HIS A 30 15.03 -12.07 -19.17
C HIS A 30 13.71 -12.21 -18.37
N TRP A 31 13.76 -12.23 -17.04
CA TRP A 31 12.60 -12.56 -16.22
C TRP A 31 11.49 -11.50 -16.29
N ASN A 32 10.25 -11.93 -16.10
CA ASN A 32 9.12 -11.02 -16.05
C ASN A 32 9.30 -10.01 -14.89
N TRP A 33 8.98 -8.74 -15.11
CA TRP A 33 8.96 -7.71 -14.08
C TRP A 33 8.04 -8.07 -12.89
N PHE A 34 6.98 -8.84 -13.12
CA PHE A 34 6.15 -9.38 -12.03
C PHE A 34 6.96 -10.17 -10.99
N ILE A 35 8.02 -10.88 -11.42
CA ILE A 35 8.86 -11.71 -10.53
C ILE A 35 9.73 -10.82 -9.63
N VAL A 36 10.27 -9.73 -10.17
CA VAL A 36 11.08 -8.75 -9.42
C VAL A 36 10.28 -8.11 -8.29
N PHE A 37 8.98 -7.92 -8.51
CA PHE A 37 8.07 -7.36 -7.51
C PHE A 37 7.52 -8.39 -6.50
N ILE A 38 7.84 -9.69 -6.59
CA ILE A 38 7.35 -10.72 -5.65
C ILE A 38 7.52 -10.31 -4.17
N PRO A 39 8.68 -9.78 -3.71
CA PRO A 39 8.83 -9.39 -2.31
C PRO A 39 7.79 -8.35 -1.86
N MET A 40 7.44 -7.42 -2.76
CA MET A 40 6.39 -6.43 -2.51
C MET A 40 5.00 -7.07 -2.50
N TRP A 41 4.69 -7.98 -3.43
CA TRP A 41 3.44 -8.73 -3.42
C TRP A 41 3.21 -9.51 -2.12
N VAL A 42 4.26 -10.14 -1.59
CA VAL A 42 4.20 -10.83 -0.30
C VAL A 42 3.88 -9.85 0.82
N TYR A 43 4.56 -8.70 0.85
CA TYR A 43 4.32 -7.67 1.87
C TYR A 43 2.88 -7.12 1.82
N ASP A 44 2.39 -6.75 0.64
CA ASP A 44 1.03 -6.26 0.46
C ASP A 44 -0.01 -7.32 0.82
N SER A 45 0.26 -8.60 0.55
CA SER A 45 -0.61 -9.72 0.95
C SER A 45 -0.70 -9.86 2.47
N ILE A 46 0.44 -9.75 3.18
CA ILE A 46 0.47 -9.79 4.65
C ILE A 46 -0.33 -8.63 5.23
N LEU A 47 -0.17 -7.42 4.68
CA LEU A 47 -0.94 -6.23 5.08
C LEU A 47 -2.44 -6.44 4.87
N LEU A 48 -2.83 -6.95 3.71
CA LEU A 48 -4.22 -7.23 3.37
C LEU A 48 -4.83 -8.23 4.36
N ILE A 49 -4.13 -9.33 4.65
CA ILE A 49 -4.54 -10.32 5.64
C ILE A 49 -4.69 -9.69 7.03
N TYR A 50 -3.74 -8.86 7.46
CA TYR A 50 -3.81 -8.19 8.75
C TYR A 50 -5.05 -7.30 8.87
N VAL A 51 -5.35 -6.50 7.84
CA VAL A 51 -6.53 -5.64 7.81
C VAL A 51 -7.82 -6.47 7.76
N LEU A 52 -7.86 -7.57 7.01
CA LEU A 52 -8.99 -8.49 7.00
C LEU A 52 -9.24 -9.10 8.37
N PHE A 53 -8.22 -9.61 9.05
CA PHE A 53 -8.36 -10.14 10.41
C PHE A 53 -8.83 -9.07 11.39
N HIS A 54 -8.30 -7.86 11.28
CA HIS A 54 -8.72 -6.74 12.10
C HIS A 54 -10.19 -6.39 11.86
N MET A 55 -10.63 -6.36 10.60
CA MET A 55 -12.04 -6.15 10.22
C MET A 55 -12.96 -7.25 10.75
N VAL A 56 -12.61 -8.52 10.52
CA VAL A 56 -13.42 -9.68 10.93
C VAL A 56 -13.51 -9.78 12.45
N SER A 57 -12.41 -9.56 13.17
CA SER A 57 -12.38 -9.51 14.63
C SER A 57 -13.29 -8.40 15.17
N HIS A 58 -13.28 -7.23 14.51
CA HIS A 58 -14.12 -6.11 14.91
C HIS A 58 -15.62 -6.33 14.59
N CYS A 59 -15.95 -6.95 13.45
CA CYS A 59 -17.31 -7.39 13.13
C CYS A 59 -17.86 -8.33 14.23
N ARG A 60 -17.01 -9.21 14.78
CA ARG A 60 -17.42 -10.19 15.79
C ARG A 60 -17.65 -9.57 17.18
N ASN A 61 -17.01 -8.44 17.49
CA ASN A 61 -16.97 -7.89 18.85
C ASN A 61 -17.88 -6.68 19.12
N GLY A 62 -18.59 -6.11 18.15
CA GLY A 62 -19.47 -4.97 18.44
C GLY A 62 -20.22 -4.39 17.25
N ILE A 63 -21.46 -4.86 17.06
CA ILE A 63 -22.41 -4.39 16.04
C ILE A 63 -22.85 -2.92 16.28
N GLU A 64 -22.67 -2.39 17.49
CA GLU A 64 -23.40 -1.17 17.92
C GLU A 64 -22.58 0.14 17.80
N ARG A 65 -21.25 0.09 17.62
CA ARG A 65 -20.38 1.28 17.47
C ARG A 65 -19.80 1.47 16.06
N PHE A 66 -20.42 0.80 15.09
CA PHE A 66 -19.87 0.42 13.80
C PHE A 66 -19.66 1.61 12.82
N ARG A 67 -20.54 2.61 12.82
CA ARG A 67 -20.57 3.64 11.74
C ARG A 67 -19.32 4.53 11.61
N GLY A 68 -18.59 4.77 12.71
CA GLY A 68 -17.45 5.71 12.72
C GLY A 68 -16.08 5.10 12.41
N THR A 69 -15.90 3.80 12.66
CA THR A 69 -14.60 3.10 12.53
C THR A 69 -14.51 2.29 11.23
N ILE A 70 -15.64 1.79 10.70
CA ILE A 70 -15.67 1.10 9.40
C ILE A 70 -15.12 1.98 8.29
N ASN A 71 -15.49 3.27 8.26
CA ASN A 71 -15.01 4.17 7.22
C ASN A 71 -13.48 4.18 7.18
N LYS A 72 -12.80 4.22 8.34
CA LYS A 72 -11.34 4.20 8.37
C LYS A 72 -10.75 2.89 7.83
N ASN A 73 -11.30 1.75 8.22
CA ASN A 73 -10.80 0.46 7.74
C ASN A 73 -11.10 0.25 6.24
N VAL A 74 -12.27 0.70 5.75
CA VAL A 74 -12.61 0.70 4.32
C VAL A 74 -11.67 1.62 3.54
N TRP A 75 -11.34 2.79 4.08
CA TRP A 75 -10.34 3.69 3.50
C TRP A 75 -8.96 3.03 3.42
N TYR A 76 -8.52 2.31 4.45
CA TYR A 76 -7.27 1.53 4.39
C TYR A 76 -7.29 0.44 3.32
N ILE A 77 -8.39 -0.32 3.19
CA ILE A 77 -8.54 -1.35 2.14
C ILE A 77 -8.51 -0.70 0.75
N ALA A 78 -9.21 0.42 0.57
CA ALA A 78 -9.20 1.18 -0.67
C ALA A 78 -7.79 1.70 -1.02
N ALA A 79 -7.04 2.21 -0.04
CA ALA A 79 -5.67 2.66 -0.21
C ALA A 79 -4.72 1.52 -0.62
N ILE A 80 -4.82 0.35 0.02
CA ILE A 80 -4.03 -0.84 -0.35
C ILE A 80 -4.41 -1.32 -1.77
N GLY A 81 -5.70 -1.37 -2.10
CA GLY A 81 -6.16 -1.74 -3.44
C GLY A 81 -5.64 -0.79 -4.52
N LEU A 82 -5.68 0.52 -4.26
CA LEU A 82 -5.13 1.54 -5.16
C LEU A 82 -3.61 1.40 -5.33
N LYS A 83 -2.89 1.14 -4.24
CA LYS A 83 -1.44 0.86 -4.26
C LYS A 83 -1.11 -0.40 -5.08
N MET A 84 -1.92 -1.45 -4.97
CA MET A 84 -1.76 -2.68 -5.77
C MET A 84 -1.97 -2.41 -7.26
N ALA A 85 -3.03 -1.66 -7.61
CA ALA A 85 -3.29 -1.26 -9.00
C ALA A 85 -2.11 -0.43 -9.57
N ALA A 86 -1.56 0.49 -8.78
CA ALA A 86 -0.36 1.25 -9.13
C ALA A 86 0.82 0.35 -9.50
N GLN A 87 1.10 -0.63 -8.65
CA GLN A 87 2.22 -1.54 -8.81
C GLN A 87 2.06 -2.40 -10.06
N ILE A 88 0.85 -2.88 -10.36
CA ILE A 88 0.55 -3.64 -11.59
C ILE A 88 0.78 -2.78 -12.84
N ILE A 89 0.30 -1.52 -12.85
CA ILE A 89 0.49 -0.60 -13.97
C ILE A 89 1.98 -0.33 -14.22
N ILE A 90 2.77 -0.17 -13.15
CA ILE A 90 4.23 -0.01 -13.23
C ILE A 90 4.89 -1.27 -13.82
N CYS A 91 4.51 -2.47 -13.37
CA CYS A 91 5.02 -3.73 -13.92
C CYS A 91 4.76 -3.85 -15.43
N ILE A 92 3.54 -3.53 -15.86
CA ILE A 92 3.14 -3.58 -17.27
C ILE A 92 3.97 -2.59 -18.09
N LYS A 93 4.17 -1.35 -17.61
CA LYS A 93 5.01 -0.38 -18.33
C LYS A 93 6.46 -0.84 -18.47
N LEU A 94 7.02 -1.39 -17.40
CA LEU A 94 8.40 -1.87 -17.40
C LEU A 94 8.59 -3.07 -18.35
N GLU A 95 7.61 -3.98 -18.40
CA GLU A 95 7.61 -5.12 -19.34
C GLU A 95 7.42 -4.68 -20.78
N TYR A 96 6.45 -3.80 -21.04
CA TYR A 96 6.13 -3.30 -22.37
C TYR A 96 6.75 -1.93 -22.64
N THR A 97 8.06 -1.80 -22.40
CA THR A 97 8.84 -0.57 -22.61
C THR A 97 8.73 -0.03 -24.05
N LYS A 98 8.39 -0.88 -25.04
CA LYS A 98 8.23 -0.51 -26.47
C LYS A 98 6.87 0.11 -26.82
N VAL A 99 5.87 0.03 -25.95
CA VAL A 99 4.59 0.70 -26.18
C VAL A 99 4.73 2.14 -25.69
N ASN A 100 4.47 3.13 -26.54
CA ASN A 100 4.45 4.56 -26.21
C ASN A 100 3.34 4.90 -25.20
N LEU A 101 3.45 4.35 -23.99
CA LEU A 101 2.56 4.65 -22.87
C LEU A 101 3.03 5.96 -22.25
N PRO A 102 2.23 7.04 -22.35
CA PRO A 102 2.62 8.35 -21.86
C PRO A 102 2.96 8.28 -20.38
N ILE A 103 4.01 8.99 -19.98
CA ILE A 103 4.51 9.07 -18.59
C ILE A 103 3.40 9.45 -17.60
N TYR A 104 2.39 10.18 -18.08
CA TYR A 104 1.19 10.56 -17.36
C TYR A 104 0.46 9.37 -16.73
N VAL A 105 0.29 8.27 -17.48
CA VAL A 105 -0.44 7.06 -17.02
C VAL A 105 0.28 6.39 -15.84
N VAL A 106 1.60 6.53 -15.76
CA VAL A 106 2.41 5.94 -14.69
C VAL A 106 2.57 6.85 -13.49
N MET A 107 2.40 8.15 -13.69
CA MET A 107 2.28 9.11 -12.60
C MET A 107 0.88 9.10 -11.97
N THR A 108 -0.17 8.70 -12.70
CA THR A 108 -1.57 8.65 -12.21
C THR A 108 -1.74 7.99 -10.84
N PRO A 109 -1.17 6.79 -10.57
CA PRO A 109 -1.34 6.18 -9.26
C PRO A 109 -0.67 6.97 -8.12
N ILE A 110 0.49 7.58 -8.38
CA ILE A 110 1.20 8.41 -7.39
C ILE A 110 0.40 9.69 -7.12
N TRP A 111 -0.18 10.28 -8.17
CA TRP A 111 -1.08 11.43 -8.09
C TRP A 111 -2.41 11.13 -7.41
N MET A 112 -2.85 9.88 -7.36
CA MET A 112 -4.04 9.45 -6.61
C MET A 112 -3.71 9.06 -5.16
N LEU A 113 -2.52 8.53 -4.90
CA LEU A 113 -2.05 8.19 -3.56
C LEU A 113 -1.82 9.43 -2.68
N LEU A 114 -1.25 10.49 -3.25
CA LEU A 114 -0.99 11.75 -2.56
C LEU A 114 -2.24 12.41 -1.96
N PRO A 115 -3.33 12.65 -2.73
CA PRO A 115 -4.54 13.24 -2.19
C PRO A 115 -5.26 12.32 -1.19
N VAL A 116 -5.20 10.99 -1.38
CA VAL A 116 -5.75 10.02 -0.42
C VAL A 116 -5.08 10.17 0.94
N LEU A 117 -3.75 10.22 0.99
CA LEU A 117 -2.98 10.43 2.23
C LEU A 117 -3.24 11.82 2.83
N CYS A 118 -3.33 12.87 1.99
CA CYS A 118 -3.66 14.21 2.46
C CYS A 118 -5.05 14.26 3.11
N VAL A 119 -6.07 13.64 2.49
CA VAL A 119 -7.44 13.60 3.02
C VAL A 119 -7.48 12.84 4.35
N GLU A 120 -6.74 11.74 4.49
CA GLU A 120 -6.67 10.99 5.76
C GLU A 120 -6.08 11.82 6.90
N VAL A 121 -4.93 12.47 6.66
CA VAL A 121 -4.28 13.32 7.65
C VAL A 121 -5.18 14.48 8.03
N PHE A 122 -5.83 15.12 7.06
CA PHE A 122 -6.71 16.26 7.28
C PHE A 122 -7.95 15.88 8.12
N MET A 123 -8.59 14.74 7.79
CA MET A 123 -9.73 14.22 8.55
C MET A 123 -9.33 13.83 9.98
N HIS A 124 -8.12 13.28 10.16
CA HIS A 124 -7.60 12.97 11.49
C HIS A 124 -7.36 14.24 12.32
N LEU A 125 -6.81 15.28 11.70
CA LEU A 125 -6.51 16.57 12.35
C LEU A 125 -7.79 17.31 12.76
N ILE A 126 -8.81 17.36 11.90
CA ILE A 126 -10.11 17.97 12.21
C ILE A 126 -10.79 17.25 13.37
N LYS A 127 -10.77 15.91 13.35
CA LYS A 127 -11.39 15.12 14.42
C LYS A 127 -10.71 15.36 15.76
N HIS A 128 -9.37 15.44 15.76
CA HIS A 128 -8.58 15.76 16.95
C HIS A 128 -8.87 17.19 17.47
N SER A 129 -8.91 18.18 16.58
CA SER A 129 -9.24 19.57 16.93
C SER A 129 -10.65 19.70 17.54
N SER A 130 -11.65 19.02 16.98
CA SER A 130 -13.03 19.06 17.50
C SER A 130 -13.21 18.36 18.86
N GLY A 131 -12.35 17.39 19.19
CA GLY A 131 -12.34 16.71 20.48
C GLY A 131 -11.71 17.54 21.60
N ASN A 132 -10.75 18.39 21.25
CA ASN A 132 -10.06 19.27 22.21
C ASN A 132 -10.87 20.54 22.55
N SER A 133 -11.90 20.89 21.78
CA SER A 133 -12.77 22.05 22.04
C SER A 133 -13.93 21.74 22.99
N ARG A 134 -14.03 20.50 23.50
CA ARG A 134 -15.14 20.03 24.33
C ARG A 134 -14.77 19.79 25.81
N TYR A 135 -13.56 20.21 26.21
CA TYR A 135 -13.07 20.24 27.59
C TYR A 135 -12.66 21.67 27.95
#